data_AF-A0A0F8YWK8-F1
#
_entry.id   AF-A0A0F8YWK8-F1
#
_cell.length_a   1.000
_cell.length_b   1.000
_cell.length_c   1.000
_cell.angle_alpha   90.00
_cell.angle_beta   90.00
_cell.angle_gamma   90.00
#
_symmetry.space_group_name_H-M   'P 1'
#
loop_
_entity.id
_entity.type
_entity.pdbx_description
1 polymer ?
#
loop_
_entity_poly.entity_id
_entity_poly.type
_entity_poly.pdbx_seq_one_letter_code
_entity_poly.pdbx_strand_id
1 'polypeptide(L)'
;MPDAPTTYADAGVDMDRAQSALRSVRNAIVGTYNEHVLSGIGEFGGLFDATFPEMRRPVLVSSIDGVGTKTTVAQMAGDYRNIG
;
A
#
# COMPACT_ATOMS: atom_id res chain seq x y z
N MET A 1 -15.50 34.49 17.21
CA MET A 1 -14.22 33.74 17.23
C MET A 1 -13.54 34.06 15.91
N PRO A 2 -12.26 34.46 15.89
CA PRO A 2 -11.57 34.62 14.61
C PRO A 2 -11.57 33.26 13.91
N ASP A 3 -11.92 33.22 12.63
CA ASP A 3 -11.96 31.99 11.85
C ASP A 3 -10.57 31.34 11.90
N ALA A 4 -10.50 30.11 12.41
CA ALA A 4 -9.26 29.35 12.46
C ALA A 4 -8.74 29.16 11.02
N PRO A 5 -7.42 29.32 10.77
CA PRO A 5 -6.86 29.15 9.44
C PRO A 5 -7.07 27.71 8.95
N THR A 6 -7.65 27.56 7.76
CA THR A 6 -7.85 26.26 7.10
C THR A 6 -6.50 25.59 6.84
N THR A 7 -6.36 24.34 7.27
CA THR A 7 -5.18 23.51 7.08
C THR A 7 -5.40 22.49 5.95
N TYR A 8 -4.32 21.92 5.43
CA TYR A 8 -4.42 20.83 4.44
C TYR A 8 -5.08 19.57 5.02
N ALA A 9 -4.99 19.38 6.34
CA ALA A 9 -5.67 18.31 7.06
C ALA A 9 -7.20 18.49 7.08
N ASP A 10 -7.70 19.74 7.03
CA ASP A 10 -9.14 20.01 6.94
C ASP A 10 -9.73 19.58 5.58
N ALA A 11 -8.88 19.42 4.55
CA ALA A 11 -9.25 18.79 3.29
C ALA A 11 -9.21 17.24 3.34
N GLY A 12 -8.95 16.66 4.51
CA GLY A 12 -8.87 15.22 4.74
C GLY A 12 -7.48 14.61 4.50
N VAL A 13 -6.45 15.43 4.28
CA VAL A 13 -5.09 14.94 3.99
C VAL A 13 -4.17 15.21 5.19
N ASP A 14 -3.93 14.16 5.97
CA ASP A 14 -3.05 14.18 7.14
C ASP A 14 -1.80 13.32 6.88
N MET A 15 -0.67 14.01 6.66
CA MET A 15 0.61 13.36 6.36
C MET A 15 1.16 12.55 7.54
N ASP A 16 0.96 13.03 8.78
CA ASP A 16 1.47 12.35 9.97
C ASP A 16 0.71 11.06 10.22
N ARG A 17 -0.61 11.07 10.02
CA ARG A 17 -1.44 9.86 10.06
C ARG A 17 -1.04 8.88 8.97
N ALA A 18 -0.82 9.34 7.74
CA ALA A 18 -0.38 8.49 6.64
C ALA A 18 0.97 7.82 6.96
N GLN A 19 1.96 8.58 7.43
CA GLN A 19 3.25 8.03 7.83
C GLN A 19 3.15 7.08 9.03
N SER A 20 2.28 7.38 10.01
CA SER A 20 2.07 6.50 11.16
C SER A 20 1.46 5.16 10.75
N ALA A 21 0.51 5.16 9.83
CA ALA A 21 -0.06 3.94 9.27
C ALA A 21 1.00 3.14 8.50
N LEU A 22 1.84 3.79 7.68
CA LEU A 22 2.93 3.11 6.98
C LEU A 22 3.96 2.48 7.95
N ARG A 23 4.29 3.19 9.04
CA ARG A 23 5.21 2.66 10.06
C ARG A 23 4.66 1.40 10.74
N SER A 24 3.35 1.30 10.97
CA SER A 24 2.77 0.13 11.65
C SER A 24 2.81 -1.14 10.82
N VAL A 25 2.79 -1.03 9.48
CA VAL A 25 2.82 -2.18 8.55
C VAL A 25 4.20 -2.45 7.96
N ARG A 26 5.21 -1.63 8.28
CA ARG A 26 6.56 -1.71 7.68
C ARG A 26 7.17 -3.11 7.72
N ASN A 27 7.10 -3.78 8.87
CA ASN A 27 7.69 -5.11 9.02
C ASN A 27 6.97 -6.18 8.19
N ALA A 28 5.64 -6.07 8.06
CA ALA A 28 4.87 -6.98 7.23
C ALA A 28 5.22 -6.83 5.75
N ILE A 29 5.41 -5.59 5.27
CA ILE A 29 5.80 -5.30 3.90
C ILE A 29 7.24 -5.75 3.63
N VAL A 30 8.20 -5.39 4.49
CA VAL A 30 9.60 -5.81 4.30
C VAL A 30 9.75 -7.33 4.38
N GLY A 31 8.88 -8.02 5.14
CA GLY A 31 8.84 -9.48 5.20
C GLY A 31 8.48 -10.16 3.88
N THR A 32 7.98 -9.45 2.87
CA THR A 32 7.68 -10.00 1.53
C THR A 32 8.80 -9.77 0.51
N TYR A 33 9.86 -9.06 0.87
CA TYR A 33 10.93 -8.71 -0.07
C TYR A 33 11.79 -9.93 -0.42
N ASN A 34 12.31 -9.94 -1.64
CA ASN A 34 13.34 -10.87 -2.11
C ASN A 34 14.51 -10.08 -2.74
N GLU A 35 15.52 -10.77 -3.27
CA GLU A 35 16.71 -10.12 -3.85
C GLU A 35 16.43 -9.20 -5.04
N HIS A 36 15.24 -9.29 -5.65
CA HIS A 36 14.86 -8.49 -6.79
C HIS A 36 14.20 -7.15 -6.41
N VAL A 37 13.80 -6.93 -5.15
CA VAL A 37 13.23 -5.64 -4.74
C VAL A 37 14.35 -4.60 -4.63
N LEU A 38 14.26 -3.52 -5.40
CA LEU A 38 15.30 -2.49 -5.51
C LEU A 38 15.03 -1.22 -4.69
N SER A 39 13.80 -1.03 -4.21
CA SER A 39 13.41 0.17 -3.47
C SER A 39 12.69 -0.14 -2.16
N GLY A 40 12.81 0.79 -1.21
CA GLY A 40 12.08 0.75 0.05
C GLY A 40 10.70 1.41 -0.02
N ILE A 41 10.00 1.35 1.11
CA ILE A 41 8.68 1.96 1.32
C ILE A 41 8.83 3.45 1.57
N GLY A 42 7.97 4.27 0.96
CA GLY A 42 7.93 5.72 1.16
C GLY A 42 8.43 6.55 -0.03
N GLU A 43 8.99 5.89 -1.04
CA GLU A 43 9.31 6.48 -2.34
C GLU A 43 8.06 6.63 -3.22
N PHE A 44 8.17 7.41 -4.31
CA PHE A 44 7.07 7.62 -5.26
C PHE A 44 6.52 6.32 -5.89
N GLY A 45 7.37 5.29 -6.04
CA GLY A 45 6.99 3.99 -6.59
C GLY A 45 7.93 2.87 -6.15
N GLY A 46 7.45 1.63 -6.25
CA GLY A 46 8.24 0.42 -6.01
C GLY A 46 9.06 0.04 -7.25
N LEU A 47 10.27 -0.47 -7.03
CA LEU A 47 11.18 -0.94 -8.08
C LEU A 47 11.50 -2.43 -7.89
N PHE A 48 11.50 -3.17 -9.00
CA PHE A 48 11.78 -4.60 -9.04
C PHE A 48 12.72 -4.91 -10.21
N ASP A 49 13.79 -5.65 -9.96
CA ASP A 49 14.70 -6.14 -10.99
C ASP A 49 14.07 -7.30 -11.77
N ALA A 50 13.60 -6.99 -12.97
CA ALA A 50 12.99 -7.95 -13.89
C ALA A 50 14.02 -8.70 -14.77
N THR A 51 15.28 -8.77 -14.34
CA THR A 51 16.31 -9.60 -15.00
C THR A 51 16.10 -11.06 -14.62
N PHE A 52 15.73 -11.89 -15.60
CA PHE A 52 15.51 -13.33 -15.42
C PHE A 52 16.46 -14.14 -16.33
N PRO A 53 17.72 -14.40 -15.91
CA PRO A 53 18.74 -15.03 -16.75
C PRO A 53 18.36 -16.41 -17.29
N GLU A 54 17.54 -17.16 -16.54
CA GLU A 54 17.09 -18.50 -16.93
C GLU A 54 15.92 -18.48 -17.92
N MET A 55 15.26 -17.34 -18.11
CA MET A 55 14.12 -17.20 -19.01
C MET A 55 14.56 -16.72 -20.40
N ARG A 56 14.36 -17.55 -21.42
CA ARG A 56 14.72 -17.21 -22.81
C ARG A 56 13.89 -16.07 -23.39
N ARG A 57 12.61 -15.97 -23.03
CA ARG A 57 11.65 -14.97 -23.52
C ARG A 57 10.61 -14.69 -22.42
N PRO A 58 10.95 -13.89 -21.39
CA PRO A 58 10.00 -13.54 -20.34
C PRO A 58 8.85 -12.73 -20.92
N VAL A 59 7.63 -12.99 -20.43
CA VAL A 59 6.41 -12.25 -20.78
C VAL A 59 5.76 -11.78 -19.48
N LEU A 60 5.46 -10.48 -19.40
CA LEU A 60 4.74 -9.92 -18.25
C LEU A 60 3.24 -10.19 -18.39
N VAL A 61 2.65 -10.77 -17.35
CA VAL A 61 1.20 -10.89 -17.18
C VAL A 61 0.81 -10.07 -15.96
N SER A 62 -0.23 -9.26 -16.09
CA SER A 62 -0.78 -8.46 -14.99
C SER A 62 -2.31 -8.49 -15.02
N SER A 63 -2.92 -8.39 -13.84
CA SER A 63 -4.37 -8.28 -13.63
C SER A 63 -4.64 -7.26 -12.53
N ILE A 64 -5.85 -6.73 -12.50
CA ILE A 64 -6.35 -5.87 -11.44
C ILE A 64 -7.72 -6.37 -11.00
N ASP A 65 -7.85 -6.67 -9.71
CA ASP A 65 -9.03 -7.33 -9.15
C ASP A 65 -9.48 -6.61 -7.87
N GLY A 66 -10.79 -6.52 -7.69
CA GLY A 66 -11.40 -5.93 -6.50
C GLY A 66 -11.93 -6.99 -5.54
N VAL A 67 -11.97 -6.67 -4.24
CA VAL A 67 -12.51 -7.56 -3.18
C VAL A 67 -14.05 -7.71 -3.29
N GLY A 68 -14.73 -6.75 -3.92
CA GLY A 68 -16.18 -6.76 -4.07
C GLY A 68 -16.93 -6.47 -2.76
N THR A 69 -18.17 -6.95 -2.65
CA THR A 69 -19.07 -6.67 -1.52
C THR A 69 -18.67 -7.31 -0.19
N LYS A 70 -17.61 -8.13 -0.16
CA LYS A 70 -17.02 -8.65 1.09
C LYS A 70 -16.53 -7.52 2.01
N THR A 71 -16.20 -6.34 1.45
CA THR A 71 -15.84 -5.14 2.22
C THR A 71 -16.99 -4.67 3.12
N THR A 72 -18.25 -4.76 2.65
CA THR A 72 -19.44 -4.42 3.45
C THR A 72 -19.59 -5.38 4.64
N VAL A 73 -19.36 -6.69 4.42
CA VAL A 73 -19.44 -7.69 5.49
C VAL A 73 -18.36 -7.44 6.55
N ALA A 74 -17.13 -7.15 6.13
CA ALA A 74 -16.04 -6.81 7.04
C ALA A 74 -16.36 -5.57 7.89
N GLN A 75 -16.92 -4.54 7.28
CA GLN A 75 -17.38 -3.34 7.98
C GLN A 75 -18.51 -3.65 8.98
N MET A 76 -19.51 -4.44 8.59
CA MET A 76 -20.60 -4.85 9.47
C MET A 76 -20.10 -5.68 10.66
N ALA A 77 -19.09 -6.52 10.45
CA ALA A 77 -18.46 -7.32 11.50
C ALA A 77 -17.47 -6.53 12.36
N GLY A 78 -17.01 -5.35 11.90
CA GLY A 78 -15.91 -4.63 12.54
C GLY A 78 -14.57 -5.38 12.50
N ASP A 79 -14.38 -6.31 11.56
CA ASP A 79 -13.20 -7.17 11.45
C ASP A 79 -12.63 -7.15 10.03
N TYR A 80 -11.39 -6.69 9.90
CA TYR A 80 -10.69 -6.46 8.64
C TYR A 80 -9.52 -7.41 8.42
N ARG A 81 -9.27 -8.39 9.29
CA ARG A 81 -8.03 -9.19 9.28
C ARG A 81 -7.82 -10.05 8.02
N ASN A 82 -8.91 -10.45 7.35
CA ASN A 82 -8.90 -11.44 6.27
C ASN A 82 -9.48 -10.91 4.93
N ILE A 83 -9.47 -9.59 4.74
CA ILE A 83 -9.98 -8.96 3.51
C ILE A 83 -8.91 -8.78 2.43
N GLY A 84 -7.64 -8.72 2.86
CA GLY A 84 -6.47 -8.60 1.98
C GLY A 84 -5.93 -9.94 1.52
#